data_AF-A0AA43BW06-F1
#
_entry.id   AF-A0AA43BW06-F1
#
_cell.length_a   1.000
_cell.length_b   1.000
_cell.length_c   1.000
_cell.angle_alpha   90.00
_cell.angle_beta   90.00
_cell.angle_gamma   90.00
#
_symmetry.space_group_name_H-M   'P 1'
#
loop_
_entity.id
_entity.type
_entity.pdbx_description
1 polymer ?
#
loop_
_entity_poly.entity_id
_entity_poly.type
_entity_poly.pdbx_seq_one_letter_code
_entity_poly.pdbx_strand_id
1 'polypeptide(L)'
;LREHVGVPVGIINSTWGGSRIEPWMSLDALGLDEEDLAQIRAAEVARQEAIRDRVRSRIGSLPEMDAGLADGVAHWAAPDLDDRNWFTVPVPSQWEAAGFDGMDGVAWYRANFEVTEDDIARGVRLGLGMIDDSDITWVNGVEVGRTDNAWNQARLYDVPSRALKAGENVISIRVEDFQGGGGIAGARETVFLDVGGDRRALPDTWRFMVGRVSLNSAGNKNQVPTLLWNKMIHPLLPFPIKGVIWYQGESNADRMPDAVAYPELFAAMIRSWREEWRQEDLPFLWAQLANFMEVNDDPSAESNWAVLREAQSAALALPHTGQAVLIDIGEADDIHPRNKEDVGRRLALAARKIAYGEDVVFSGPTFRTCEFRDGRATVSFDHVGSGLITRGDAPRGFAVAGPDGRFVWANARIDDDRVVVWSDAVPDPVAVRYAWANNPASANLYNAEGLPAGPFRTDRW
;
A
#
# COMPACT_ATOMS: atom_id res chain seq x y z
N LEU A 1 -23.20 6.76 10.56
CA LEU A 1 -23.91 7.56 9.52
C LEU A 1 -25.36 7.13 9.36
N ARG A 2 -25.66 5.86 9.03
CA ARG A 2 -27.04 5.35 8.88
C ARG A 2 -27.97 5.69 10.06
N GLU A 3 -27.46 5.58 11.29
CA GLU A 3 -28.18 5.92 12.52
C GLU A 3 -28.60 7.40 12.61
N HIS A 4 -27.89 8.31 11.93
CA HIS A 4 -28.13 9.76 12.01
C HIS A 4 -29.03 10.27 10.87
N VAL A 5 -28.92 9.70 9.67
CA VAL A 5 -29.59 10.23 8.47
C VAL A 5 -30.99 9.65 8.23
N GLY A 6 -31.35 8.55 8.90
CA GLY A 6 -32.70 7.95 8.81
C GLY A 6 -33.04 7.35 7.44
N VAL A 7 -32.07 7.21 6.54
CA VAL A 7 -32.23 6.64 5.19
C VAL A 7 -31.16 5.57 4.92
N PRO A 8 -31.41 4.61 4.00
CA PRO A 8 -30.37 3.70 3.53
C PRO A 8 -29.18 4.46 2.95
N VAL A 9 -27.97 4.07 3.36
CA VAL A 9 -26.71 4.60 2.81
C VAL A 9 -26.05 3.48 2.02
N GLY A 10 -25.83 3.69 0.73
CA GLY A 10 -25.09 2.79 -0.16
C GLY A 10 -23.69 3.33 -0.44
N ILE A 11 -22.75 2.42 -0.74
CA ILE A 11 -21.40 2.75 -1.20
C ILE A 11 -21.22 2.09 -2.56
N ILE A 12 -20.82 2.88 -3.56
CA ILE A 12 -20.31 2.35 -4.83
C ILE A 12 -18.80 2.19 -4.63
N ASN A 13 -18.32 0.96 -4.71
CA ASN A 13 -16.89 0.68 -4.55
C ASN A 13 -16.21 0.59 -5.92
N SER A 14 -15.26 1.50 -6.17
CA SER A 14 -14.42 1.52 -7.36
C SER A 14 -12.97 1.67 -6.91
N THR A 15 -12.30 0.54 -6.64
CA THR A 15 -10.97 0.51 -6.03
C THR A 15 -10.00 -0.32 -6.82
N TRP A 16 -8.76 0.16 -6.92
CA TRP A 16 -7.60 -0.58 -7.41
C TRP A 16 -6.39 -0.18 -6.55
N GLY A 17 -5.74 -1.16 -5.90
CA GLY A 17 -4.61 -0.90 -4.99
C GLY A 17 -3.36 -0.38 -5.70
N GLY A 18 -2.55 0.42 -5.00
CA GLY A 18 -1.28 0.94 -5.53
C GLY A 18 -1.43 1.86 -6.75
N SER A 19 -2.61 2.43 -6.97
CA SER A 19 -2.81 3.37 -8.07
C SER A 19 -2.23 4.74 -7.75
N ARG A 20 -1.67 5.42 -8.74
CA ARG A 20 -1.44 6.88 -8.69
C ARG A 20 -2.75 7.65 -8.87
N ILE A 21 -2.75 8.98 -8.73
CA ILE A 21 -3.94 9.82 -8.93
C ILE A 21 -4.29 10.02 -10.41
N GLU A 22 -3.28 10.17 -11.27
CA GLU A 22 -3.42 10.48 -12.71
C GLU A 22 -4.31 9.47 -13.49
N PRO A 23 -4.25 8.15 -13.21
CA PRO A 23 -5.19 7.18 -13.80
C PRO A 23 -6.66 7.47 -13.54
N TRP A 24 -7.02 8.13 -12.43
CA TRP A 24 -8.39 8.44 -12.02
C TRP A 24 -8.91 9.77 -12.54
N MET A 25 -8.08 10.50 -13.29
CA MET A 25 -8.39 11.81 -13.84
C MET A 25 -8.86 11.69 -15.29
N SER A 26 -9.77 12.59 -15.71
CA SER A 26 -10.08 12.74 -17.13
C SER A 26 -8.89 13.34 -17.88
N LEU A 27 -8.94 13.29 -19.21
CA LEU A 27 -7.90 13.86 -20.07
C LEU A 27 -7.78 15.38 -19.84
N ASP A 28 -8.92 16.08 -19.83
CA ASP A 28 -9.00 17.52 -19.59
C ASP A 28 -8.49 17.90 -18.19
N ALA A 29 -8.77 17.10 -17.17
CA ALA A 29 -8.28 17.34 -15.81
C ALA A 29 -6.76 17.29 -15.68
N LEU A 30 -6.10 16.53 -16.58
CA LEU A 30 -4.64 16.46 -16.68
C LEU A 30 -4.07 17.54 -17.61
N GLY A 31 -4.91 18.34 -18.27
CA GLY A 31 -4.47 19.30 -19.29
C GLY A 31 -3.87 18.64 -20.52
N LEU A 32 -4.27 17.40 -20.81
CA LEU A 32 -3.81 16.61 -21.95
C LEU A 32 -4.79 16.69 -23.10
N ASP A 33 -4.34 16.33 -24.30
CA ASP A 33 -5.19 16.21 -25.48
C ASP A 33 -5.15 14.80 -26.11
N GLU A 34 -5.86 14.64 -27.25
CA GLU A 34 -5.95 13.36 -27.97
C GLU A 34 -4.58 12.90 -28.52
N GLU A 35 -3.65 13.82 -28.81
CA GLU A 35 -2.31 13.47 -29.24
C GLU A 35 -1.52 12.89 -28.06
N ASP A 36 -1.60 13.51 -26.88
CA ASP A 36 -1.01 12.96 -25.65
C ASP A 36 -1.57 11.57 -25.33
N LEU A 37 -2.89 11.39 -25.46
CA LEU A 37 -3.54 10.11 -25.24
C LEU A 37 -3.05 9.04 -26.23
N ALA A 38 -2.85 9.40 -27.50
CA ALA A 38 -2.28 8.50 -28.49
C ALA A 38 -0.84 8.11 -28.14
N GLN A 39 -0.03 9.04 -27.64
CA GLN A 39 1.33 8.79 -27.18
C GLN A 39 1.37 7.87 -25.95
N ILE A 40 0.50 8.09 -24.96
CA ILE A 40 0.36 7.24 -23.77
C ILE A 40 0.02 5.81 -24.19
N ARG A 41 -0.94 5.64 -25.11
CA ARG A 41 -1.32 4.31 -25.63
C ARG A 41 -0.17 3.64 -26.37
N ALA A 42 0.53 4.37 -27.24
CA ALA A 42 1.66 3.84 -27.99
C ALA A 42 2.80 3.40 -27.05
N ALA A 43 3.10 4.20 -26.01
CA ALA A 43 4.09 3.87 -25.01
C ALA A 43 3.73 2.60 -24.23
N GLU A 44 2.45 2.43 -23.84
CA GLU A 44 2.02 1.22 -23.15
C GLU A 44 2.08 -0.02 -24.06
N VAL A 45 1.70 0.10 -25.34
CA VAL A 45 1.87 -0.99 -26.32
C VAL A 45 3.34 -1.38 -26.45
N ALA A 46 4.23 -0.41 -26.65
CA ALA A 46 5.67 -0.66 -26.76
C ALA A 46 6.24 -1.31 -25.49
N ARG A 47 5.78 -0.88 -24.31
CA ARG A 47 6.15 -1.48 -23.01
C ARG A 47 5.73 -2.95 -22.93
N GLN A 48 4.49 -3.26 -23.31
CA GLN A 48 3.97 -4.64 -23.33
C GLN A 48 4.75 -5.52 -24.30
N GLU A 49 5.07 -5.01 -25.49
CA GLU A 49 5.89 -5.72 -26.48
C GLU A 49 7.30 -5.99 -25.95
N ALA A 50 7.94 -5.01 -25.31
CA ALA A 50 9.26 -5.18 -24.72
C ALA A 50 9.29 -6.22 -23.58
N ILE A 51 8.25 -6.26 -22.74
CA ILE A 51 8.10 -7.31 -21.71
C ILE A 51 7.92 -8.67 -22.38
N ARG A 52 7.02 -8.75 -23.36
CA ARG A 52 6.75 -9.98 -24.12
C ARG A 52 8.02 -10.56 -24.76
N ASP A 53 8.82 -9.71 -25.39
CA ASP A 53 10.05 -10.13 -26.06
C ASP A 53 11.13 -10.55 -25.06
N ARG A 54 11.23 -9.88 -23.90
CA ARG A 54 12.12 -10.27 -22.81
C ARG A 54 11.77 -11.66 -22.28
N VAL A 55 10.51 -11.88 -21.91
CA VAL A 55 10.04 -13.19 -21.42
C VAL A 55 10.27 -14.25 -22.51
N ARG A 56 9.85 -13.99 -23.75
CA ARG A 56 10.07 -14.91 -24.88
C ARG A 56 11.55 -15.24 -25.08
N SER A 57 12.45 -14.27 -24.94
CA SER A 57 13.89 -14.52 -25.08
C SER A 57 14.43 -15.45 -23.99
N ARG A 58 13.82 -15.45 -22.80
CA ARG A 58 14.21 -16.29 -21.67
C ARG A 58 13.70 -17.72 -21.81
N ILE A 59 12.42 -17.90 -22.13
CA ILE A 59 11.73 -19.20 -22.09
C ILE A 59 11.43 -19.81 -23.46
N GLY A 60 11.73 -19.09 -24.54
CA GLY A 60 11.56 -19.53 -25.93
C GLY A 60 10.12 -19.53 -26.44
N SER A 61 9.15 -19.87 -25.59
CA SER A 61 7.71 -19.88 -25.91
C SER A 61 6.89 -19.24 -24.80
N LEU A 62 5.67 -18.79 -25.11
CA LEU A 62 4.76 -18.15 -24.15
C LEU A 62 3.53 -19.05 -23.98
N PRO A 63 3.58 -20.11 -23.16
CA PRO A 63 2.46 -21.04 -23.01
C PRO A 63 1.22 -20.34 -22.46
N GLU A 64 0.07 -20.50 -23.13
CA GLU A 64 -1.21 -19.89 -22.71
C GLU A 64 -2.02 -20.80 -21.76
N MET A 65 -1.65 -22.07 -21.65
CA MET A 65 -2.29 -23.05 -20.78
C MET A 65 -1.25 -23.79 -19.95
N ASP A 66 -1.59 -24.09 -18.69
CA ASP A 66 -0.74 -24.84 -17.78
C ASP A 66 -0.70 -26.33 -18.15
N ALA A 67 0.37 -26.76 -18.82
CA ALA A 67 0.57 -28.16 -19.16
C ALA A 67 0.84 -29.05 -17.93
N GLY A 68 1.21 -28.47 -16.78
CA GLY A 68 1.44 -29.21 -15.55
C GLY A 68 0.16 -29.62 -14.82
N LEU A 69 -0.92 -28.86 -15.00
CA LEU A 69 -2.27 -29.16 -14.48
C LEU A 69 -3.30 -29.05 -15.62
N ALA A 70 -3.56 -30.16 -16.29
CA ALA A 70 -4.51 -30.26 -17.39
C ALA A 70 -5.64 -31.22 -17.03
N ASP A 71 -6.88 -30.90 -17.41
CA ASP A 71 -8.07 -31.74 -17.17
C ASP A 71 -8.24 -32.21 -15.72
N GLY A 72 -7.81 -31.38 -14.76
CA GLY A 72 -7.87 -31.68 -13.32
C GLY A 72 -6.77 -32.64 -12.83
N VAL A 73 -5.79 -32.98 -13.67
CA VAL A 73 -4.69 -33.89 -13.35
C VAL A 73 -3.37 -33.12 -13.30
N ALA A 74 -2.69 -33.21 -12.15
CA ALA A 74 -1.37 -32.62 -11.92
C ALA A 74 -0.25 -33.47 -12.52
N HIS A 75 -0.11 -33.44 -13.85
CA HIS A 75 0.92 -34.21 -14.58
C HIS A 75 2.35 -33.93 -14.09
N TRP A 76 2.66 -32.68 -13.75
CA TRP A 76 4.00 -32.31 -13.27
C TRP A 76 4.22 -32.57 -11.77
N ALA A 77 3.21 -33.04 -11.06
CA ALA A 77 3.35 -33.56 -9.70
C ALA A 77 3.72 -35.06 -9.67
N ALA A 78 3.77 -35.73 -10.82
CA ALA A 78 4.08 -37.16 -10.89
C ALA A 78 5.47 -37.45 -10.29
N PRO A 79 5.61 -38.52 -9.47
CA PRO A 79 6.87 -38.84 -8.79
C PRO A 79 8.00 -39.24 -9.76
N ASP A 80 7.65 -39.76 -10.93
CA ASP A 80 8.56 -40.28 -11.96
C ASP A 80 8.75 -39.35 -13.16
N LEU A 81 8.26 -38.10 -13.07
CA LEU A 81 8.45 -37.09 -14.11
C LEU A 81 9.94 -36.84 -14.38
N ASP A 82 10.34 -36.88 -15.65
CA ASP A 82 11.68 -36.46 -16.09
C ASP A 82 11.79 -34.93 -16.16
N ASP A 83 12.39 -34.32 -15.15
CA ASP A 83 12.57 -32.88 -15.02
C ASP A 83 14.01 -32.41 -15.34
N ARG A 84 14.85 -33.27 -15.95
CA ARG A 84 16.27 -32.93 -16.21
C ARG A 84 16.45 -31.71 -17.12
N ASN A 85 15.50 -31.48 -18.01
CA ASN A 85 15.49 -30.36 -18.96
C ASN A 85 14.81 -29.10 -18.39
N TRP A 86 14.32 -29.14 -17.14
CA TRP A 86 13.77 -27.97 -16.48
C TRP A 86 14.88 -26.99 -16.14
N PHE A 87 14.53 -25.70 -16.10
CA PHE A 87 15.43 -24.68 -15.58
C PHE A 87 15.76 -24.96 -14.11
N THR A 88 16.74 -24.23 -13.58
CA THR A 88 17.03 -24.22 -12.14
C THR A 88 16.97 -22.81 -11.63
N VAL A 89 16.38 -22.62 -10.45
CA VAL A 89 16.28 -21.32 -9.78
C VAL A 89 16.68 -21.46 -8.32
N PRO A 90 17.27 -20.41 -7.71
CA PRO A 90 17.48 -20.37 -6.27
C PRO A 90 16.13 -20.33 -5.53
N VAL A 91 16.05 -21.02 -4.40
CA VAL A 91 14.89 -21.00 -3.50
C VAL A 91 15.38 -20.82 -2.05
N PRO A 92 14.90 -19.81 -1.31
CA PRO A 92 13.88 -18.83 -1.73
C PRO A 92 14.46 -17.75 -2.68
N SER A 93 13.68 -17.38 -3.69
CA SER A 93 13.85 -16.22 -4.56
C SER A 93 12.54 -15.96 -5.30
N GLN A 94 12.26 -14.67 -5.56
CA GLN A 94 11.35 -14.29 -6.64
C GLN A 94 11.93 -14.73 -7.99
N TRP A 95 11.10 -15.18 -8.93
CA TRP A 95 11.60 -15.70 -10.21
C TRP A 95 12.15 -14.59 -11.12
N GLU A 96 11.76 -13.33 -10.91
CA GLU A 96 12.26 -12.17 -11.65
C GLU A 96 13.76 -12.01 -11.42
N ALA A 97 14.18 -12.13 -10.16
CA ALA A 97 15.58 -12.13 -9.76
C ALA A 97 16.35 -13.36 -10.30
N ALA A 98 15.66 -14.44 -10.64
CA ALA A 98 16.21 -15.63 -11.29
C ALA A 98 16.20 -15.56 -12.83
N GLY A 99 15.90 -14.38 -13.39
CA GLY A 99 15.95 -14.10 -14.82
C GLY A 99 14.64 -14.30 -15.57
N PHE A 100 13.50 -14.41 -14.87
CA PHE A 100 12.16 -14.48 -15.45
C PHE A 100 11.40 -13.15 -15.29
N ASP A 101 12.13 -12.04 -15.40
CA ASP A 101 11.61 -10.67 -15.25
C ASP A 101 10.45 -10.36 -16.23
N GLY A 102 9.35 -9.84 -15.68
CA GLY A 102 8.14 -9.47 -16.41
C GLY A 102 7.19 -10.63 -16.73
N MET A 103 7.40 -11.81 -16.14
CA MET A 103 6.50 -12.94 -16.26
C MET A 103 5.59 -13.02 -15.04
N ASP A 104 4.27 -12.92 -15.24
CA ASP A 104 3.28 -13.46 -14.29
C ASP A 104 2.74 -14.80 -14.82
N GLY A 105 1.89 -15.48 -14.04
CA GLY A 105 1.18 -16.68 -14.48
C GLY A 105 1.45 -17.88 -13.60
N VAL A 106 1.85 -19.00 -14.19
CA VAL A 106 2.02 -20.27 -13.47
C VAL A 106 3.42 -20.81 -13.69
N ALA A 107 4.10 -21.11 -12.60
CA ALA A 107 5.37 -21.82 -12.60
C ALA A 107 5.31 -23.03 -11.67
N TRP A 108 6.11 -24.03 -12.01
CA TRP A 108 6.24 -25.27 -11.25
C TRP A 108 7.64 -25.43 -10.73
N TYR A 109 7.73 -25.79 -9.45
CA TYR A 109 8.98 -26.08 -8.76
C TYR A 109 9.05 -27.55 -8.40
N ARG A 110 10.23 -28.16 -8.53
CA ARG A 110 10.50 -29.52 -8.04
C ARG A 110 11.82 -29.61 -7.30
N ALA A 111 11.84 -30.34 -6.20
CA ALA A 111 13.04 -30.66 -5.45
C ALA A 111 12.94 -32.03 -4.78
N ASN A 112 14.09 -32.65 -4.52
CA ASN A 112 14.17 -33.94 -3.84
C ASN A 112 14.59 -33.74 -2.38
N PHE A 113 14.09 -34.61 -1.50
CA PHE A 113 14.49 -34.68 -0.10
C PHE A 113 14.44 -36.12 0.39
N GLU A 114 15.17 -36.44 1.45
CA GLU A 114 15.21 -37.78 2.02
C GLU A 114 14.50 -37.84 3.37
N VAL A 115 13.79 -38.94 3.62
CA VAL A 115 13.24 -39.28 4.93
C VAL A 115 13.50 -40.74 5.25
N THR A 116 13.68 -41.06 6.52
CA THR A 116 13.76 -42.44 7.02
C THR A 116 12.38 -42.97 7.44
N GLU A 117 12.26 -44.26 7.73
CA GLU A 117 11.02 -44.81 8.31
C GLU A 117 10.70 -44.18 9.68
N ASP A 118 11.72 -43.85 10.47
CA ASP A 118 11.57 -43.15 11.75
C ASP A 118 11.03 -41.72 11.55
N ASP A 119 11.55 -41.01 10.54
CA ASP A 119 11.06 -39.67 10.21
C ASP A 119 9.56 -39.69 9.85
N ILE A 120 9.14 -40.68 9.05
CA ILE A 120 7.72 -40.86 8.68
C ILE A 120 6.86 -41.12 9.92
N ALA A 121 7.34 -41.94 10.86
CA ALA A 121 6.63 -42.26 12.09
C ALA A 121 6.53 -41.05 13.05
N ARG A 122 7.54 -40.17 13.06
CA ARG A 122 7.57 -38.94 13.85
C ARG A 122 6.70 -37.81 13.29
N GLY A 123 6.28 -37.92 12.03
CA GLY A 123 5.50 -36.91 11.32
C GLY A 123 6.40 -35.86 10.66
N VAL A 124 6.00 -35.46 9.45
CA VAL A 124 6.77 -34.59 8.56
C VAL A 124 5.95 -33.37 8.17
N ARG A 125 6.58 -32.19 8.21
CA ARG A 125 6.01 -30.92 7.71
C ARG A 125 6.97 -30.24 6.75
N LEU A 126 6.41 -29.47 5.82
CA LEU A 126 7.15 -28.65 4.87
C LEU A 126 6.92 -27.17 5.16
N GLY A 127 7.99 -26.46 5.52
CA GLY A 127 8.03 -25.00 5.48
C GLY A 127 8.52 -24.54 4.10
N LEU A 128 7.74 -23.72 3.41
CA LEU A 128 8.01 -23.36 2.00
C LEU A 128 8.11 -21.85 1.78
N GLY A 129 8.50 -21.08 2.81
CA GLY A 129 8.60 -19.63 2.71
C GLY A 129 7.28 -18.95 2.37
N MET A 130 7.33 -17.70 1.91
CA MET A 130 6.18 -16.96 1.42
C MET A 130 6.03 -17.24 -0.07
N ILE A 131 4.84 -17.67 -0.52
CA ILE A 131 4.60 -17.94 -1.93
C ILE A 131 3.62 -16.90 -2.48
N ASP A 132 4.04 -16.22 -3.54
CA ASP A 132 3.30 -15.15 -4.20
C ASP A 132 2.69 -15.67 -5.52
N ASP A 133 1.37 -15.74 -5.70
CA ASP A 133 0.26 -15.41 -4.77
C ASP A 133 -0.36 -16.67 -4.13
N SER A 134 -0.46 -17.72 -4.94
CA SER A 134 -1.15 -18.95 -4.62
C SER A 134 -0.26 -20.16 -4.86
N ASP A 135 -0.48 -21.23 -4.10
CA ASP A 135 0.21 -22.49 -4.32
C ASP A 135 -0.70 -23.70 -4.18
N ILE A 136 -0.34 -24.75 -4.90
CA ILE A 136 -0.73 -26.12 -4.57
C ILE A 136 0.56 -26.94 -4.48
N THR A 137 0.70 -27.70 -3.39
CA THR A 137 1.90 -28.47 -3.08
C THR A 137 1.59 -29.97 -3.05
N TRP A 138 2.44 -30.76 -3.70
CA TRP A 138 2.39 -32.21 -3.72
C TRP A 138 3.70 -32.83 -3.21
N VAL A 139 3.59 -34.00 -2.58
CA VAL A 139 4.70 -34.90 -2.29
C VAL A 139 4.42 -36.24 -2.96
N ASN A 140 5.33 -36.69 -3.83
CA ASN A 140 5.18 -37.90 -4.64
C ASN A 140 3.81 -38.03 -5.34
N GLY A 141 3.28 -36.92 -5.87
CA GLY A 141 1.98 -36.87 -6.55
C GLY A 141 0.75 -36.80 -5.64
N VAL A 142 0.92 -36.80 -4.31
CA VAL A 142 -0.17 -36.61 -3.35
C VAL A 142 -0.22 -35.14 -2.92
N GLU A 143 -1.37 -34.48 -3.10
CA GLU A 143 -1.56 -33.10 -2.62
C GLU A 143 -1.48 -33.06 -1.09
N VAL A 144 -0.66 -32.15 -0.56
CA VAL A 144 -0.41 -31.98 0.88
C VAL A 144 -0.84 -30.62 1.41
N GLY A 145 -1.02 -29.64 0.53
CA GLY A 145 -1.43 -28.29 0.92
C GLY A 145 -1.77 -27.41 -0.26
N ARG A 146 -2.54 -26.36 0.03
CA ARG A 146 -2.85 -25.26 -0.88
C ARG A 146 -3.11 -23.99 -0.10
N THR A 147 -2.78 -22.86 -0.72
CA THR A 147 -3.14 -21.53 -0.22
C THR A 147 -3.50 -20.67 -1.43
N ASP A 148 -4.64 -20.00 -1.36
CA ASP A 148 -5.13 -19.13 -2.41
C ASP A 148 -4.91 -17.66 -2.01
N ASN A 149 -4.29 -16.87 -2.89
CA ASN A 149 -4.21 -15.41 -2.84
C ASN A 149 -3.64 -14.83 -1.52
N ALA A 150 -2.45 -15.29 -1.12
CA ALA A 150 -1.79 -14.87 0.11
C ALA A 150 -0.27 -14.67 -0.08
N TRP A 151 0.13 -13.62 -0.79
CA TRP A 151 1.52 -13.31 -1.12
C TRP A 151 2.49 -13.23 0.08
N ASN A 152 2.03 -12.77 1.26
CA ASN A 152 2.87 -12.54 2.44
C ASN A 152 2.78 -13.64 3.53
N GLN A 153 2.07 -14.74 3.26
CA GLN A 153 1.88 -15.81 4.24
C GLN A 153 2.96 -16.88 4.10
N ALA A 154 3.70 -17.18 5.17
CA ALA A 154 4.60 -18.34 5.13
C ALA A 154 3.79 -19.65 5.06
N ARG A 155 4.15 -20.56 4.14
CA ARG A 155 3.50 -21.85 3.96
C ARG A 155 4.08 -22.89 4.91
N LEU A 156 3.21 -23.60 5.61
CA LEU A 156 3.54 -24.73 6.47
C LEU A 156 2.50 -25.84 6.29
N TYR A 157 2.89 -26.96 5.67
CA TYR A 157 1.97 -28.06 5.37
C TYR A 157 2.38 -29.37 6.04
N ASP A 158 1.40 -30.06 6.62
CA ASP A 158 1.56 -31.43 7.12
C ASP A 158 1.61 -32.42 5.96
N VAL A 159 2.62 -33.28 5.93
CA VAL A 159 2.78 -34.31 4.90
C VAL A 159 2.24 -35.64 5.44
N PRO A 160 1.14 -36.17 4.89
CA PRO A 160 0.59 -37.43 5.36
C PRO A 160 1.54 -38.59 5.01
N SER A 161 1.68 -39.58 5.89
CA SER A 161 2.59 -40.72 5.67
C SER A 161 2.35 -41.46 4.36
N ARG A 162 1.11 -41.50 3.87
CA ARG A 162 0.75 -42.07 2.55
C ARG A 162 1.39 -41.38 1.35
N ALA A 163 1.88 -40.16 1.52
CA ALA A 163 2.59 -39.39 0.50
C ALA A 163 4.10 -39.68 0.52
N LEU A 164 4.61 -40.36 1.55
CA LEU A 164 6.04 -40.55 1.78
C LEU A 164 6.46 -42.01 1.55
N LYS A 165 7.73 -42.16 1.19
CA LYS A 165 8.46 -43.44 1.20
C LYS A 165 9.81 -43.23 1.88
N ALA A 166 10.35 -44.28 2.50
CA ALA A 166 11.72 -44.22 3.00
C ALA A 166 12.71 -44.02 1.83
N GLY A 167 13.72 -43.19 2.05
CA GLY A 167 14.67 -42.74 1.03
C GLY A 167 14.23 -41.44 0.36
N GLU A 168 14.53 -41.32 -0.94
CA GLU A 168 14.27 -40.11 -1.72
C GLU A 168 12.79 -39.90 -2.02
N ASN A 169 12.31 -38.67 -1.82
CA ASN A 169 10.96 -38.20 -2.11
C ASN A 169 11.07 -36.92 -2.95
N VAL A 170 10.04 -36.64 -3.74
CA VAL A 170 9.96 -35.41 -4.52
C VAL A 170 8.84 -34.52 -4.01
N ILE A 171 9.15 -33.24 -3.81
CA ILE A 171 8.17 -32.17 -3.66
C ILE A 171 7.93 -31.54 -5.04
N SER A 172 6.67 -31.27 -5.36
CA SER A 172 6.26 -30.47 -6.52
C SER A 172 5.34 -29.35 -6.05
N ILE A 173 5.60 -28.12 -6.49
CA ILE A 173 4.79 -26.96 -6.14
C ILE A 173 4.35 -26.28 -7.43
N ARG A 174 3.06 -26.08 -7.60
CA ARG A 174 2.51 -25.16 -8.60
C ARG A 174 2.29 -23.81 -7.93
N VAL A 175 3.00 -22.80 -8.40
CA VAL A 175 2.85 -21.41 -7.97
C VAL A 175 2.07 -20.66 -9.04
N GLU A 176 1.02 -19.94 -8.63
CA GLU A 176 0.25 -19.05 -9.49
C GLU A 176 0.35 -17.62 -8.96
N ASP A 177 0.93 -16.76 -9.81
CA ASP A 177 1.12 -15.33 -9.59
C ASP A 177 0.24 -14.56 -10.57
N PHE A 178 -0.41 -13.52 -10.05
CA PHE A 178 -1.31 -12.67 -10.84
C PHE A 178 -0.68 -11.35 -11.23
N GLN A 179 0.27 -10.84 -10.44
CA GLN A 179 0.96 -9.56 -10.68
C GLN A 179 2.14 -9.40 -9.72
N GLY A 180 3.17 -8.69 -10.17
CA GLY A 180 4.21 -8.21 -9.26
C GLY A 180 5.43 -9.12 -9.30
N GLY A 181 5.82 -9.68 -8.16
CA GLY A 181 7.01 -10.53 -8.07
C GLY A 181 6.64 -11.94 -7.65
N GLY A 182 6.63 -12.90 -8.57
CA GLY A 182 6.16 -14.25 -8.29
C GLY A 182 7.23 -15.21 -7.74
N GLY A 183 6.78 -16.32 -7.16
CA GLY A 183 7.65 -17.42 -6.73
C GLY A 183 7.68 -17.65 -5.22
N ILE A 184 8.80 -18.17 -4.73
CA ILE A 184 8.97 -18.60 -3.33
C ILE A 184 9.96 -17.64 -2.65
N ALA A 185 9.47 -16.65 -1.92
CA ALA A 185 10.27 -15.59 -1.28
C ALA A 185 10.46 -15.81 0.23
N GLY A 186 11.25 -14.92 0.84
CA GLY A 186 11.50 -14.89 2.28
C GLY A 186 12.91 -15.34 2.69
N ALA A 187 13.15 -15.38 4.00
CA ALA A 187 14.43 -15.76 4.56
C ALA A 187 14.70 -17.26 4.36
N ARG A 188 15.97 -17.65 4.18
CA ARG A 188 16.36 -19.03 3.83
C ARG A 188 15.86 -20.07 4.83
N GLU A 189 15.77 -19.69 6.10
CA GLU A 189 15.38 -20.49 7.25
C GLU A 189 13.89 -20.82 7.26
N THR A 190 13.10 -20.18 6.39
CA THR A 190 11.66 -20.44 6.22
C THR A 190 11.37 -21.58 5.24
N VAL A 191 12.39 -22.06 4.50
CA VAL A 191 12.28 -23.18 3.57
C VAL A 191 12.98 -24.42 4.14
N PHE A 192 12.21 -25.33 4.73
CA PHE A 192 12.73 -26.45 5.53
C PHE A 192 11.79 -27.68 5.53
N LEU A 193 12.38 -28.82 5.89
CA LEU A 193 11.69 -30.05 6.27
C LEU A 193 11.71 -30.14 7.79
N ASP A 194 10.56 -30.28 8.44
CA ASP A 194 10.45 -30.48 9.89
C ASP A 194 10.00 -31.91 10.17
N VAL A 195 10.81 -32.63 10.97
CA VAL A 195 10.55 -34.01 11.38
C VAL A 195 10.35 -34.04 12.90
N GLY A 196 9.10 -34.11 13.34
CA GLY A 196 8.75 -34.15 14.76
C GLY A 196 9.43 -33.04 15.61
N GLY A 197 9.65 -31.85 15.04
CA GLY A 197 10.29 -30.70 15.68
C GLY A 197 11.74 -30.44 15.21
N ASP A 198 12.41 -31.41 14.59
CA ASP A 198 13.76 -31.25 14.06
C ASP A 198 13.73 -30.66 12.64
N ARG A 199 14.20 -29.41 12.50
CA ARG A 199 14.26 -28.72 11.20
C ARG A 199 15.53 -29.07 10.44
N ARG A 200 15.36 -29.47 9.18
CA ARG A 200 16.41 -29.76 8.20
C ARG A 200 16.23 -28.83 6.99
N ALA A 201 17.33 -28.35 6.42
CA ALA A 201 17.27 -27.54 5.22
C ALA A 201 16.85 -28.41 4.01
N LEU A 202 15.91 -27.93 3.21
CA LEU A 202 15.69 -28.43 1.84
C LEU A 202 16.82 -27.94 0.92
N PRO A 203 16.97 -28.43 -0.33
CA PRO A 203 17.92 -27.84 -1.28
C PRO A 203 17.70 -26.34 -1.49
N ASP A 204 18.74 -25.59 -1.83
CA ASP A 204 18.66 -24.15 -2.13
C ASP A 204 18.47 -23.83 -3.62
N THR A 205 18.50 -24.86 -4.47
CA THR A 205 18.33 -24.76 -5.92
C THR A 205 17.31 -25.81 -6.38
N TRP A 206 16.23 -25.36 -7.00
CA TRP A 206 15.09 -26.22 -7.37
C TRP A 206 14.91 -26.23 -8.88
N ARG A 207 14.33 -27.31 -9.40
CA ARG A 207 13.89 -27.39 -10.80
C ARG A 207 12.72 -26.44 -11.00
N PHE A 208 12.66 -25.81 -12.16
CA PHE A 208 11.69 -24.78 -12.49
C PHE A 208 11.18 -24.93 -13.93
N MET A 209 9.87 -24.92 -14.10
CA MET A 209 9.22 -24.93 -15.41
C MET A 209 8.06 -23.96 -15.45
N VAL A 210 7.95 -23.22 -16.55
CA VAL A 210 6.82 -22.34 -16.78
C VAL A 210 5.64 -23.16 -17.29
N GLY A 211 4.56 -23.18 -16.52
CA GLY A 211 3.30 -23.81 -16.90
C GLY A 211 2.50 -22.92 -17.84
N ARG A 212 2.28 -21.68 -17.45
CA ARG A 212 1.53 -20.67 -18.23
C ARG A 212 2.15 -19.31 -18.04
N VAL A 213 2.27 -18.55 -19.10
CA VAL A 213 2.62 -17.13 -19.04
C VAL A 213 1.34 -16.32 -19.08
N SER A 214 1.13 -15.52 -18.05
CA SER A 214 0.28 -14.34 -18.12
C SER A 214 1.20 -13.15 -18.29
N LEU A 215 1.13 -12.49 -19.44
CA LEU A 215 1.69 -11.15 -19.56
C LEU A 215 0.63 -10.22 -19.00
N ASN A 216 0.49 -10.19 -17.67
CA ASN A 216 -0.56 -9.39 -17.09
C ASN A 216 -0.18 -7.92 -17.22
N SER A 217 -0.67 -7.31 -18.28
CA SER A 217 -0.64 -5.85 -18.50
C SER A 217 -1.21 -5.05 -17.32
N ALA A 218 -1.94 -5.69 -16.39
CA ALA A 218 -2.56 -5.06 -15.24
C ALA A 218 -1.60 -4.42 -14.23
N GLY A 219 -0.37 -4.95 -14.07
CA GLY A 219 0.59 -4.47 -13.07
C GLY A 219 0.96 -2.98 -13.20
N ASN A 220 0.72 -2.36 -14.36
CA ASN A 220 0.92 -0.93 -14.58
C ASN A 220 -0.36 -0.16 -14.95
N LYS A 221 -1.52 -0.82 -15.09
CA LYS A 221 -2.77 -0.14 -15.53
C LYS A 221 -3.21 0.92 -14.53
N ASN A 222 -2.97 0.64 -13.25
CA ASN A 222 -3.17 1.56 -12.15
C ASN A 222 -2.11 2.68 -12.07
N GLN A 223 -1.20 2.75 -13.05
CA GLN A 223 -0.23 3.85 -13.25
C GLN A 223 -0.49 4.63 -14.54
N VAL A 224 -1.22 4.04 -15.51
CA VAL A 224 -1.47 4.66 -16.82
C VAL A 224 -2.49 5.81 -16.66
N PRO A 225 -2.11 7.06 -16.98
CA PRO A 225 -3.02 8.20 -16.87
C PRO A 225 -4.34 7.97 -17.61
N THR A 226 -5.44 8.50 -17.06
CA THR A 226 -6.82 8.39 -17.57
C THR A 226 -7.44 6.99 -17.66
N LEU A 227 -6.68 5.90 -17.47
CA LEU A 227 -7.21 4.56 -17.73
C LEU A 227 -8.32 4.17 -16.75
N LEU A 228 -8.12 4.41 -15.45
CA LEU A 228 -9.09 4.06 -14.41
C LEU A 228 -10.30 5.00 -14.42
N TRP A 229 -10.12 6.28 -14.76
CA TRP A 229 -11.21 7.20 -15.04
C TRP A 229 -12.14 6.59 -16.11
N ASN A 230 -11.60 6.27 -17.27
CA ASN A 230 -12.39 5.77 -18.40
C ASN A 230 -13.05 4.41 -18.14
N LYS A 231 -12.40 3.53 -17.36
CA LYS A 231 -12.87 2.14 -17.15
C LYS A 231 -13.68 1.94 -15.87
N MET A 232 -13.45 2.74 -14.84
CA MET A 232 -14.01 2.52 -13.51
C MET A 232 -14.90 3.66 -13.02
N ILE A 233 -14.61 4.91 -13.40
CA ILE A 233 -15.31 6.09 -12.89
C ILE A 233 -16.33 6.65 -13.88
N HIS A 234 -15.93 6.92 -15.12
CA HIS A 234 -16.80 7.47 -16.16
C HIS A 234 -18.09 6.64 -16.39
N PRO A 235 -18.06 5.28 -16.35
CA PRO A 235 -19.30 4.48 -16.44
C PRO A 235 -20.30 4.70 -15.28
N LEU A 236 -19.86 5.32 -14.19
CA LEU A 236 -20.68 5.60 -13.00
C LEU A 236 -21.37 6.96 -13.04
N LEU A 237 -21.03 7.85 -13.99
CA LEU A 237 -21.65 9.18 -14.13
C LEU A 237 -23.19 9.18 -14.17
N PRO A 238 -23.87 8.16 -14.75
CA PRO A 238 -25.33 8.08 -14.69
C PRO A 238 -25.92 7.87 -13.29
N PHE A 239 -25.13 7.44 -12.30
CA PHE A 239 -25.58 7.24 -10.93
C PHE A 239 -25.48 8.55 -10.14
N PRO A 240 -26.59 9.05 -9.56
CA PRO A 240 -26.52 10.19 -8.66
C PRO A 240 -25.79 9.77 -7.38
N ILE A 241 -24.77 10.53 -7.02
CA ILE A 241 -24.02 10.36 -5.76
C ILE A 241 -24.24 11.56 -4.85
N LYS A 242 -24.11 11.34 -3.53
CA LYS A 242 -24.23 12.39 -2.51
C LYS A 242 -22.87 12.98 -2.11
N GLY A 243 -21.78 12.33 -2.49
CA GLY A 243 -20.41 12.71 -2.16
C GLY A 243 -19.43 11.61 -2.54
N VAL A 244 -18.15 11.92 -2.45
CA VAL A 244 -17.03 11.02 -2.76
C VAL A 244 -16.22 10.79 -1.50
N ILE A 245 -15.78 9.55 -1.32
CA ILE A 245 -14.72 9.19 -0.36
C ILE A 245 -13.49 8.80 -1.17
N TRP A 246 -12.37 9.45 -0.90
CA TRP A 246 -11.10 9.21 -1.54
C TRP A 246 -10.06 8.72 -0.53
N TYR A 247 -9.36 7.64 -0.84
CA TYR A 247 -8.24 7.18 -0.04
C TYR A 247 -7.17 6.62 -0.99
N GLN A 248 -6.23 7.51 -1.31
CA GLN A 248 -5.09 7.22 -2.15
C GLN A 248 -4.01 8.26 -1.86
N GLY A 249 -2.77 7.87 -2.08
CA GLY A 249 -1.64 8.79 -2.18
C GLY A 249 -0.31 8.05 -2.19
N GLU A 250 -0.28 6.84 -1.65
CA GLU A 250 0.91 6.04 -1.39
C GLU A 250 1.86 5.98 -2.60
N SER A 251 1.36 5.64 -3.78
CA SER A 251 2.17 5.58 -5.01
C SER A 251 2.63 6.94 -5.55
N ASN A 252 1.99 8.04 -5.16
CA ASN A 252 2.48 9.39 -5.41
C ASN A 252 3.48 9.86 -4.33
N ALA A 253 3.64 9.11 -3.23
CA ALA A 253 4.65 9.37 -2.21
C ALA A 253 6.02 8.75 -2.54
N ASP A 254 6.07 7.83 -3.51
CA ASP A 254 7.30 7.10 -3.87
C ASP A 254 8.44 8.03 -4.30
N ARG A 255 8.12 9.19 -4.91
CA ARG A 255 9.10 10.17 -5.35
C ARG A 255 8.69 11.58 -4.97
N MET A 256 9.66 12.40 -4.54
CA MET A 256 9.42 13.79 -4.15
C MET A 256 8.71 14.62 -5.25
N PRO A 257 9.08 14.55 -6.54
CA PRO A 257 8.39 15.32 -7.58
C PRO A 257 6.90 14.99 -7.69
N ASP A 258 6.52 13.74 -7.42
CA ASP A 258 5.12 13.30 -7.49
C ASP A 258 4.31 13.83 -6.31
N ALA A 259 4.90 13.79 -5.10
CA ALA A 259 4.30 14.34 -3.90
C ALA A 259 4.09 15.86 -4.02
N VAL A 260 5.06 16.57 -4.61
CA VAL A 260 5.00 18.01 -4.86
C VAL A 260 3.95 18.38 -5.92
N ALA A 261 3.73 17.53 -6.93
CA ALA A 261 2.71 17.75 -7.97
C ALA A 261 1.28 17.44 -7.51
N TYR A 262 1.13 16.59 -6.48
CA TYR A 262 -0.17 16.12 -6.01
C TYR A 262 -1.21 17.19 -5.64
N PRO A 263 -0.88 18.35 -5.02
CA PRO A 263 -1.90 19.34 -4.66
C PRO A 263 -2.67 19.85 -5.89
N GLU A 264 -1.98 20.09 -7.00
CA GLU A 264 -2.58 20.56 -8.25
C GLU A 264 -3.43 19.46 -8.89
N LEU A 265 -2.88 18.24 -8.98
CA LEU A 265 -3.59 17.08 -9.52
C LEU A 265 -4.86 16.77 -8.73
N PHE A 266 -4.78 16.79 -7.39
CA PHE A 266 -5.92 16.46 -6.54
C PHE A 266 -7.00 17.54 -6.62
N ALA A 267 -6.63 18.81 -6.62
CA ALA A 267 -7.58 19.90 -6.83
C ALA A 267 -8.24 19.84 -8.22
N ALA A 268 -7.47 19.52 -9.27
CA ALA A 268 -7.99 19.35 -10.62
C ALA A 268 -8.96 18.16 -10.72
N MET A 269 -8.63 17.02 -10.10
CA MET A 269 -9.51 15.85 -10.06
C MET A 269 -10.84 16.18 -9.37
N ILE A 270 -10.82 16.84 -8.20
CA ILE A 270 -12.03 17.22 -7.47
C ILE A 270 -12.94 18.13 -8.33
N ARG A 271 -12.35 19.15 -8.97
CA ARG A 271 -13.10 20.07 -9.85
C ARG A 271 -13.68 19.35 -11.06
N SER A 272 -12.89 18.52 -11.71
CA SER A 272 -13.34 17.74 -12.87
C SER A 272 -14.49 16.81 -12.49
N TRP A 273 -14.39 16.06 -11.38
CA TRP A 273 -15.48 15.17 -10.97
C TRP A 273 -16.75 15.96 -10.61
N ARG A 274 -16.63 17.14 -9.98
CA ARG A 274 -17.78 18.03 -9.76
C ARG A 274 -18.45 18.46 -11.06
N GLU A 275 -17.67 18.81 -12.07
CA GLU A 275 -18.16 19.20 -13.38
C GLU A 275 -18.85 18.03 -14.10
N GLU A 276 -18.21 16.85 -14.12
CA GLU A 276 -18.71 15.65 -14.79
C GLU A 276 -20.03 15.14 -14.17
N TRP A 277 -20.15 15.19 -12.85
CA TRP A 277 -21.42 14.91 -12.15
C TRP A 277 -22.42 16.07 -12.16
N ARG A 278 -22.02 17.24 -12.69
CA ARG A 278 -22.81 18.48 -12.71
C ARG A 278 -23.30 18.90 -11.32
N GLN A 279 -22.40 18.80 -10.35
CA GLN A 279 -22.63 19.13 -8.95
C GLN A 279 -21.42 19.91 -8.41
N GLU A 280 -21.44 21.24 -8.53
CA GLU A 280 -20.36 22.13 -8.08
C GLU A 280 -20.02 21.96 -6.59
N ASP A 281 -21.05 21.71 -5.77
CA ASP A 281 -20.93 21.52 -4.32
C ASP A 281 -20.82 20.04 -3.92
N LEU A 282 -20.50 19.13 -4.85
CA LEU A 282 -20.35 17.70 -4.53
C LEU A 282 -19.33 17.53 -3.39
N PRO A 283 -19.75 16.98 -2.23
CA PRO A 283 -18.86 16.75 -1.10
C PRO A 283 -17.72 15.81 -1.47
N PHE A 284 -16.48 16.21 -1.17
CA PHE A 284 -15.29 15.40 -1.36
C PHE A 284 -14.59 15.18 -0.02
N LEU A 285 -14.55 13.94 0.44
CA LEU A 285 -13.99 13.57 1.73
C LEU A 285 -12.82 12.62 1.50
N TRP A 286 -11.71 12.79 2.22
CA TRP A 286 -10.58 11.87 2.05
C TRP A 286 -9.91 11.48 3.35
N ALA A 287 -9.30 10.30 3.32
CA ALA A 287 -8.34 9.86 4.31
C ALA A 287 -6.96 10.44 3.97
N GLN A 288 -6.39 11.21 4.89
CA GLN A 288 -4.97 11.56 4.82
C GLN A 288 -4.13 10.27 4.98
N LEU A 289 -2.98 10.17 4.32
CA LEU A 289 -2.11 9.01 4.51
C LEU A 289 -1.79 8.78 5.98
N ALA A 290 -1.92 7.53 6.42
CA ALA A 290 -1.58 7.10 7.78
C ALA A 290 -0.05 7.13 7.99
N ASN A 291 0.41 7.02 9.24
CA ASN A 291 1.82 6.79 9.55
C ASN A 291 2.31 5.46 8.97
N PHE A 292 3.49 5.46 8.37
CA PHE A 292 4.11 4.30 7.72
C PHE A 292 5.63 4.41 7.78
N MET A 293 6.35 3.29 7.70
CA MET A 293 7.80 3.14 7.82
C MET A 293 8.34 3.32 9.25
N GLU A 294 9.64 3.05 9.42
CA GLU A 294 10.35 3.27 10.68
C GLU A 294 10.27 4.74 11.12
N VAL A 295 10.28 4.94 12.44
CA VAL A 295 10.36 6.28 13.04
C VAL A 295 11.73 6.87 12.74
N ASN A 296 11.74 8.09 12.20
CA ASN A 296 12.96 8.87 12.02
C ASN A 296 13.02 9.96 13.08
N ASP A 297 14.06 9.92 13.92
CA ASP A 297 14.27 10.87 15.01
C ASP A 297 14.98 12.16 14.59
N ASP A 298 15.39 12.30 13.32
CA ASP A 298 15.92 13.56 12.77
C ASP A 298 14.77 14.46 12.26
N PRO A 299 14.48 15.59 12.95
CA PRO A 299 13.41 16.50 12.54
C PRO A 299 13.75 17.31 11.27
N SER A 300 14.99 17.23 10.78
CA SER A 300 15.42 17.83 9.52
C SER A 300 15.33 16.86 8.33
N ALA A 301 15.00 15.58 8.56
CA ALA A 301 14.94 14.60 7.48
C ALA A 301 13.87 14.94 6.44
N GLU A 302 14.20 14.71 5.16
CA GLU A 302 13.23 14.80 4.08
C GLU A 302 12.21 13.67 4.15
N SER A 303 10.96 13.97 3.79
CA SER A 303 9.86 13.02 3.84
C SER A 303 8.87 13.31 2.72
N ASN A 304 8.94 12.52 1.63
CA ASN A 304 7.94 12.55 0.56
C ASN A 304 6.54 12.30 1.11
N TRP A 305 6.44 11.44 2.14
CA TRP A 305 5.19 11.08 2.79
C TRP A 305 4.56 12.27 3.53
N ALA A 306 5.35 13.05 4.27
CA ALA A 306 4.88 14.27 4.92
C ALA A 306 4.51 15.35 3.90
N VAL A 307 5.29 15.52 2.83
CA VAL A 307 4.97 16.43 1.71
C VAL A 307 3.65 16.03 1.06
N LEU A 308 3.40 14.74 0.85
CA LEU A 308 2.14 14.29 0.29
C LEU A 308 0.96 14.49 1.25
N ARG A 309 1.14 14.31 2.56
CA ARG A 309 0.09 14.66 3.54
C ARG A 309 -0.24 16.14 3.52
N GLU A 310 0.76 17.01 3.39
CA GLU A 310 0.57 18.45 3.18
C GLU A 310 -0.20 18.70 1.87
N ALA A 311 0.17 18.01 0.79
CA ALA A 311 -0.52 18.11 -0.49
C ALA A 311 -1.99 17.70 -0.42
N GLN A 312 -2.31 16.64 0.31
CA GLN A 312 -3.68 16.24 0.58
C GLN A 312 -4.42 17.30 1.40
N SER A 313 -3.77 17.91 2.41
CA SER A 313 -4.38 18.97 3.22
C SER A 313 -4.62 20.26 2.43
N ALA A 314 -3.79 20.57 1.43
CA ALA A 314 -3.97 21.74 0.58
C ALA A 314 -5.32 21.74 -0.17
N ALA A 315 -5.89 20.57 -0.44
CA ALA A 315 -7.22 20.44 -1.05
C ALA A 315 -8.38 20.95 -0.16
N LEU A 316 -8.16 21.16 1.15
CA LEU A 316 -9.14 21.79 2.05
C LEU A 316 -9.45 23.24 1.68
N ALA A 317 -8.63 23.87 0.83
CA ALA A 317 -8.92 25.19 0.27
C ALA A 317 -10.15 25.18 -0.67
N LEU A 318 -10.57 24.01 -1.17
CA LEU A 318 -11.79 23.88 -1.98
C LEU A 318 -13.03 23.79 -1.07
N PRO A 319 -14.17 24.41 -1.45
CA PRO A 319 -15.40 24.32 -0.67
C PRO A 319 -15.93 22.88 -0.66
N HIS A 320 -16.80 22.54 0.30
CA HIS A 320 -17.42 21.22 0.42
C HIS A 320 -16.40 20.06 0.49
N THR A 321 -15.31 20.27 1.21
CA THR A 321 -14.25 19.27 1.41
C THR A 321 -14.02 18.93 2.87
N GLY A 322 -13.50 17.72 3.13
CA GLY A 322 -13.16 17.28 4.47
C GLY A 322 -12.07 16.21 4.48
N GLN A 323 -11.18 16.30 5.47
CA GLN A 323 -10.06 15.38 5.62
C GLN A 323 -10.18 14.62 6.96
N ALA A 324 -10.01 13.31 6.91
CA ALA A 324 -9.74 12.50 8.08
C ALA A 324 -8.22 12.37 8.23
N VAL A 325 -7.64 13.03 9.25
CA VAL A 325 -6.22 12.87 9.63
C VAL A 325 -6.02 11.46 10.20
N LEU A 326 -4.95 10.75 9.81
CA LEU A 326 -4.72 9.34 10.19
C LEU A 326 -3.32 9.02 10.74
N ILE A 327 -2.56 10.02 11.17
CA ILE A 327 -1.18 9.85 11.65
C ILE A 327 -1.02 8.98 12.92
N ASP A 328 -2.13 8.59 13.55
CA ASP A 328 -2.20 7.76 14.75
C ASP A 328 -2.81 6.35 14.50
N ILE A 329 -3.13 6.02 13.24
CA ILE A 329 -3.86 4.78 12.86
C ILE A 329 -2.96 3.75 12.16
N GLY A 330 -1.88 4.21 11.53
CA GLY A 330 -0.97 3.40 10.70
C GLY A 330 0.03 2.57 11.48
N GLU A 331 0.72 1.71 10.74
CA GLU A 331 1.68 0.73 11.25
C GLU A 331 3.03 0.94 10.57
N ALA A 332 4.15 0.75 11.29
CA ALA A 332 5.48 1.00 10.73
C ALA A 332 5.80 0.04 9.56
N ASP A 333 5.44 -1.23 9.72
CA ASP A 333 5.83 -2.32 8.82
C ASP A 333 4.71 -2.72 7.84
N ASP A 334 3.53 -2.10 7.94
CA ASP A 334 2.39 -2.37 7.05
C ASP A 334 1.74 -1.06 6.60
N ILE A 335 1.80 -0.82 5.30
CA ILE A 335 1.19 0.34 4.65
C ILE A 335 -0.35 0.31 4.74
N HIS A 336 -0.95 -0.86 5.05
CA HIS A 336 -2.38 -1.06 5.16
C HIS A 336 -2.83 -1.07 6.63
N PRO A 337 -3.26 0.08 7.20
CA PRO A 337 -3.67 0.12 8.61
C PRO A 337 -4.82 -0.84 8.90
N ARG A 338 -4.67 -1.68 9.94
CA ARG A 338 -5.72 -2.63 10.34
C ARG A 338 -6.92 -1.95 10.98
N ASN A 339 -6.73 -0.83 11.66
CA ASN A 339 -7.81 -0.05 12.26
C ASN A 339 -8.56 0.79 11.18
N LYS A 340 -9.32 0.10 10.33
CA LYS A 340 -10.19 0.73 9.33
C LYS A 340 -11.46 1.33 9.94
N GLU A 341 -11.84 0.89 11.15
CA GLU A 341 -13.03 1.38 11.85
C GLU A 341 -12.91 2.87 12.18
N ASP A 342 -11.78 3.30 12.76
CA ASP A 342 -11.58 4.72 13.06
C ASP A 342 -11.43 5.59 11.81
N VAL A 343 -10.85 5.06 10.73
CA VAL A 343 -10.84 5.74 9.42
C VAL A 343 -12.27 6.02 8.96
N GLY A 344 -13.12 4.99 8.97
CA GLY A 344 -14.53 5.11 8.60
C GLY A 344 -15.31 6.05 9.52
N ARG A 345 -15.04 6.04 10.83
CA ARG A 345 -15.67 6.93 11.81
C ARG A 345 -15.33 8.40 11.56
N ARG A 346 -14.06 8.72 11.28
CA ARG A 346 -13.60 10.09 10.98
C ARG A 346 -14.20 10.60 9.67
N LEU A 347 -14.21 9.78 8.62
CA LEU A 347 -14.88 10.11 7.36
C LEU A 347 -16.39 10.29 7.54
N ALA A 348 -17.03 9.50 8.40
CA ALA A 348 -18.45 9.65 8.70
C ALA A 348 -18.76 10.96 9.44
N LEU A 349 -17.89 11.43 10.34
CA LEU A 349 -18.03 12.76 10.95
C LEU A 349 -17.92 13.87 9.91
N ALA A 350 -16.92 13.78 9.02
CA ALA A 350 -16.77 14.72 7.91
C ALA A 350 -18.01 14.73 7.01
N ALA A 351 -18.55 13.57 6.67
CA ALA A 351 -19.79 13.46 5.90
C ALA A 351 -20.98 14.14 6.61
N ARG A 352 -21.16 13.89 7.92
CA ARG A 352 -22.24 14.50 8.71
C ARG A 352 -22.19 16.03 8.65
N LYS A 353 -20.99 16.61 8.85
CA LYS A 353 -20.83 18.07 8.77
C LYS A 353 -21.02 18.60 7.35
N ILE A 354 -20.34 18.02 6.36
CA ILE A 354 -20.17 18.63 5.04
C ILE A 354 -21.28 18.26 4.08
N ALA A 355 -21.68 16.99 4.04
CA ALA A 355 -22.70 16.49 3.10
C ALA A 355 -24.12 16.57 3.66
N TYR A 356 -24.26 16.52 4.99
CA TYR A 356 -25.56 16.52 5.68
C TYR A 356 -25.81 17.78 6.54
N GLY A 357 -24.82 18.66 6.71
CA GLY A 357 -25.01 19.95 7.39
C GLY A 357 -25.22 19.84 8.90
N GLU A 358 -24.92 18.70 9.51
CA GLU A 358 -25.05 18.53 10.96
C GLU A 358 -24.02 19.37 11.72
N ASP A 359 -24.41 19.93 12.86
CA ASP A 359 -23.47 20.65 13.72
C ASP A 359 -22.70 19.69 14.63
N VAL A 360 -21.59 19.17 14.11
CA VAL A 360 -20.71 18.21 14.80
C VAL A 360 -19.25 18.63 14.66
N VAL A 361 -18.45 18.34 15.69
CA VAL A 361 -16.99 18.38 15.57
C VAL A 361 -16.56 17.24 14.66
N PHE A 362 -15.93 17.57 13.53
CA PHE A 362 -15.63 16.61 12.47
C PHE A 362 -14.16 16.51 12.09
N SER A 363 -13.36 17.49 12.51
CA SER A 363 -11.92 17.54 12.26
C SER A 363 -11.20 17.78 13.59
N GLY A 364 -9.96 17.29 13.68
CA GLY A 364 -9.03 17.71 14.72
C GLY A 364 -8.42 19.08 14.41
N PRO A 365 -7.53 19.58 15.30
CA PRO A 365 -6.90 20.88 15.12
C PRO A 365 -6.14 21.00 13.79
N THR A 366 -6.43 22.05 13.02
CA THR A 366 -5.77 22.31 11.74
C THR A 366 -4.98 23.61 11.85
N PHE A 367 -3.72 23.60 11.41
CA PHE A 367 -2.86 24.78 11.45
C PHE A 367 -3.53 26.00 10.78
N ARG A 368 -3.48 27.14 11.46
CA ARG A 368 -4.04 28.41 10.96
C ARG A 368 -2.98 29.50 10.83
N THR A 369 -2.29 29.82 11.92
CA THR A 369 -1.21 30.84 11.92
C THR A 369 -0.08 30.46 12.86
N CYS A 370 1.09 31.07 12.64
CA CYS A 370 2.23 31.01 13.55
C CYS A 370 2.81 32.42 13.72
N GLU A 371 2.99 32.84 14.98
CA GLU A 371 3.63 34.10 15.33
C GLU A 371 4.94 33.84 16.06
N PHE A 372 6.04 34.45 15.60
CA PHE A 372 7.36 34.33 16.22
C PHE A 372 7.66 35.57 17.05
N ARG A 373 7.93 35.38 18.34
CA ARG A 373 8.21 36.49 19.26
C ARG A 373 8.99 35.99 20.47
N ASP A 374 9.99 36.78 20.90
CA ASP A 374 10.75 36.57 22.14
C ASP A 374 11.31 35.13 22.27
N GLY A 375 11.86 34.60 21.17
CA GLY A 375 12.44 33.24 21.10
C GLY A 375 11.43 32.10 21.08
N ARG A 376 10.14 32.38 20.83
CA ARG A 376 9.06 31.39 20.82
C ARG A 376 8.19 31.52 19.59
N ALA A 377 7.59 30.41 19.21
CA ALA A 377 6.54 30.35 18.20
C ALA A 377 5.18 30.10 18.87
N THR A 378 4.17 30.89 18.55
CA THR A 378 2.79 30.68 19.01
C THR A 378 1.95 30.23 17.83
N VAL A 379 1.51 28.98 17.86
CA VAL A 379 0.72 28.34 16.81
C VAL A 379 -0.75 28.39 17.17
N SER A 380 -1.58 28.85 16.24
CA SER A 380 -3.05 28.81 16.36
C SER A 380 -3.65 27.79 15.41
N PHE A 381 -4.80 27.25 15.80
CA PHE A 381 -5.48 26.19 15.08
C PHE A 381 -6.95 26.56 14.82
N ASP A 382 -7.47 26.13 13.68
CA ASP A 382 -8.91 25.94 13.50
C ASP A 382 -9.31 24.54 14.03
N HIS A 383 -10.62 24.29 14.15
CA HIS A 383 -11.17 22.98 14.55
C HIS A 383 -10.68 22.45 15.92
N VAL A 384 -10.43 23.35 16.88
CA VAL A 384 -10.05 23.00 18.26
C VAL A 384 -11.16 22.31 19.07
N GLY A 385 -12.40 22.26 18.55
CA GLY A 385 -13.53 21.62 19.22
C GLY A 385 -13.79 22.24 20.58
N SER A 386 -13.91 21.40 21.62
CA SER A 386 -14.07 21.86 23.01
C SER A 386 -12.74 22.19 23.70
N GLY A 387 -11.63 22.26 22.95
CA GLY A 387 -10.31 22.66 23.42
C GLY A 387 -9.21 21.68 23.03
N LEU A 388 -7.97 22.16 23.06
CA LEU A 388 -6.78 21.35 22.80
C LEU A 388 -6.46 20.43 23.98
N ILE A 389 -6.12 19.18 23.69
CA ILE A 389 -5.63 18.20 24.66
C ILE A 389 -4.40 17.49 24.11
N THR A 390 -3.71 16.76 24.99
CA THR A 390 -2.67 15.83 24.56
C THR A 390 -2.93 14.44 25.10
N ARG A 391 -2.52 13.43 24.33
CA ARG A 391 -2.39 12.06 24.84
C ARG A 391 -1.01 11.93 25.50
N GLY A 392 -0.92 12.36 26.76
CA GLY A 392 0.31 12.42 27.56
C GLY A 392 0.39 13.69 28.39
N ASP A 393 1.57 13.97 28.96
CA ASP A 393 1.74 15.09 29.90
C ASP A 393 1.98 16.45 29.22
N ALA A 394 2.49 16.45 27.98
CA ALA A 394 2.80 17.67 27.23
C ALA A 394 2.72 17.42 25.71
N PRO A 395 2.52 18.48 24.89
CA PRO A 395 2.56 18.37 23.43
C PRO A 395 3.95 17.97 22.94
N ARG A 396 3.99 17.02 22.02
CA ARG A 396 5.19 16.47 21.38
C ARG A 396 5.03 16.43 19.87
N GLY A 397 6.14 16.20 19.17
CA GLY A 397 6.18 16.17 17.70
C GLY A 397 6.36 17.54 17.05
N PHE A 398 6.73 18.57 17.82
CA PHE A 398 7.09 19.89 17.32
C PHE A 398 8.59 20.03 17.14
N ALA A 399 9.00 20.61 16.01
CA ALA A 399 10.37 21.02 15.75
C ALA A 399 10.42 22.49 15.32
N VAL A 400 11.52 23.18 15.65
CA VAL A 400 11.76 24.57 15.26
C VAL A 400 13.10 24.71 14.55
N ALA A 401 13.19 25.66 13.62
CA ALA A 401 14.43 26.03 12.95
C ALA A 401 14.66 27.53 13.06
N GLY A 402 15.94 27.91 13.15
CA GLY A 402 16.38 29.30 13.00
C GLY A 402 16.63 29.66 11.53
N PRO A 403 17.24 30.82 11.25
CA PRO A 403 17.57 31.25 9.90
C PRO A 403 18.52 30.31 9.13
N ASP A 404 19.19 29.38 9.83
CA ASP A 404 20.05 28.36 9.21
C ASP A 404 19.26 27.20 8.59
N GLY A 405 17.94 27.15 8.79
CA GLY A 405 17.03 26.15 8.25
C GLY A 405 17.17 24.76 8.88
N ARG A 406 17.94 24.62 9.97
CA ARG A 406 18.14 23.33 10.64
C ARG A 406 17.11 23.15 11.73
N PHE A 407 16.31 22.09 11.61
CA PHE A 407 15.28 21.78 12.59
C PHE A 407 15.88 21.04 13.77
N VAL A 408 15.43 21.41 14.97
CA VAL A 408 15.66 20.67 16.22
C VAL A 408 14.32 20.42 16.90
N TRP A 409 14.22 19.33 17.66
CA TRP A 409 13.04 19.08 18.49
C TRP A 409 12.83 20.21 19.48
N ALA A 410 11.57 20.55 19.71
CA ALA A 410 11.16 21.68 20.51
C ALA A 410 10.31 21.24 21.72
N ASN A 411 10.41 22.03 22.79
CA ASN A 411 9.45 22.01 23.87
C ASN A 411 8.16 22.68 23.39
N ALA A 412 7.02 22.21 23.89
CA ALA A 412 5.73 22.80 23.60
C ALA A 412 4.81 22.77 24.83
N ARG A 413 3.90 23.75 24.92
CA ARG A 413 2.81 23.78 25.92
C ARG A 413 1.52 24.29 25.28
N ILE A 414 0.39 23.78 25.74
CA ILE A 414 -0.92 24.34 25.40
C ILE A 414 -1.12 25.62 26.21
N ASP A 415 -1.66 26.65 25.55
CA ASP A 415 -2.03 27.94 26.11
C ASP A 415 -3.40 28.29 25.53
N ASP A 416 -4.46 27.89 26.23
CA ASP A 416 -5.85 27.85 25.73
C ASP A 416 -5.97 27.10 24.39
N ASP A 417 -6.42 27.77 23.33
CA ASP A 417 -6.58 27.20 21.98
C ASP A 417 -5.31 27.33 21.12
N ARG A 418 -4.16 27.60 21.74
CA ARG A 418 -2.87 27.80 21.08
C ARG A 418 -1.82 26.85 21.64
N VAL A 419 -0.76 26.65 20.87
CA VAL A 419 0.45 25.95 21.33
C VAL A 419 1.64 26.88 21.24
N VAL A 420 2.35 27.04 22.36
CA VAL A 420 3.61 27.79 22.43
C VAL A 420 4.77 26.81 22.32
N VAL A 421 5.65 27.02 21.34
CA VAL A 421 6.74 26.13 20.94
C VAL A 421 8.09 26.87 21.05
N TRP A 422 9.11 26.23 21.62
CA TRP A 422 10.45 26.82 21.76
C TRP A 422 11.56 25.76 21.91
N SER A 423 12.81 26.14 21.64
CA SER A 423 13.98 25.32 21.94
C SER A 423 15.13 26.20 22.42
N ASP A 424 15.81 25.81 23.50
CA ASP A 424 16.96 26.56 24.01
C ASP A 424 18.14 26.56 23.02
N ALA A 425 18.16 25.59 22.09
CA ALA A 425 19.14 25.52 21.01
C ALA A 425 18.84 26.46 19.83
N VAL A 426 17.61 27.00 19.72
CA VAL A 426 17.18 27.90 18.64
C VAL A 426 16.60 29.18 19.26
N PRO A 427 17.45 30.17 19.58
CA PRO A 427 17.01 31.39 20.27
C PRO A 427 16.18 32.35 19.39
N ASP A 428 16.28 32.22 18.06
CA ASP A 428 15.53 33.02 17.08
C ASP A 428 14.81 32.09 16.08
N PRO A 429 13.70 31.44 16.49
CA PRO A 429 12.98 30.53 15.61
C PRO A 429 12.25 31.30 14.50
N VAL A 430 12.34 30.81 13.27
CA VAL A 430 11.67 31.37 12.09
C VAL A 430 10.75 30.36 11.41
N ALA A 431 10.79 29.08 11.81
CA ALA A 431 9.88 28.05 11.33
C ALA A 431 9.51 27.03 12.40
N VAL A 432 8.33 26.43 12.23
CA VAL A 432 7.80 25.33 13.02
C VAL A 432 7.36 24.21 12.09
N ARG A 433 7.62 22.96 12.50
CA ARG A 433 7.04 21.75 11.94
C ARG A 433 6.33 20.97 13.03
N TYR A 434 5.19 20.37 12.70
CA TYR A 434 4.48 19.44 13.58
C TYR A 434 4.19 18.13 12.83
N ALA A 435 4.54 17.01 13.45
CA ALA A 435 4.32 15.66 12.91
C ALA A 435 4.86 15.47 11.48
N TRP A 436 5.96 16.16 11.14
CA TRP A 436 6.55 16.20 9.80
C TRP A 436 7.52 15.05 9.57
N ALA A 437 6.99 13.83 9.43
CA ALA A 437 7.76 12.62 9.15
C ALA A 437 6.88 11.54 8.50
N ASN A 438 7.49 10.48 7.95
CA ASN A 438 6.76 9.30 7.47
C ASN A 438 5.92 8.68 8.61
N ASN A 439 6.58 8.48 9.76
CA ASN A 439 5.97 7.95 10.98
C ASN A 439 6.21 8.87 12.20
N PRO A 440 5.33 9.86 12.44
CA PRO A 440 5.49 10.81 13.54
C PRO A 440 4.98 10.24 14.87
N ALA A 441 5.57 9.15 15.36
CA ALA A 441 5.09 8.40 16.53
C ALA A 441 5.00 9.23 17.83
N SER A 442 5.77 10.32 17.94
CA SER A 442 5.73 11.21 19.11
C SER A 442 4.56 12.21 19.10
N ALA A 443 3.90 12.42 17.94
CA ALA A 443 2.83 13.39 17.78
C ALA A 443 1.60 13.01 18.60
N ASN A 444 1.16 13.92 19.47
CA ASN A 444 0.14 13.61 20.46
C ASN A 444 -0.87 14.74 20.72
N LEU A 445 -0.98 15.73 19.84
CA LEU A 445 -1.94 16.84 19.94
C LEU A 445 -3.29 16.45 19.33
N TYR A 446 -4.36 16.67 20.08
CA TYR A 446 -5.74 16.36 19.69
C TYR A 446 -6.67 17.49 20.14
N ASN A 447 -7.91 17.50 19.65
CA ASN A 447 -8.99 18.18 20.36
C ASN A 447 -9.64 17.26 21.41
N ALA A 448 -10.44 17.83 22.30
CA ALA A 448 -11.12 17.13 23.38
C ALA A 448 -12.04 15.99 22.90
N GLU A 449 -12.53 16.07 21.65
CA GLU A 449 -13.34 15.03 21.00
C GLU A 449 -12.50 13.83 20.52
N GLY A 450 -11.18 13.90 20.65
CA GLY A 450 -10.26 12.81 20.37
C GLY A 450 -9.81 12.71 18.91
N LEU A 451 -9.96 13.79 18.12
CA LEU A 451 -9.47 13.87 16.74
C LEU A 451 -8.06 14.48 16.69
N PRO A 452 -7.10 13.84 15.99
CA PRO A 452 -5.70 14.28 15.97
C PRO A 452 -5.52 15.58 15.19
N ALA A 453 -4.56 16.38 15.62
CA ALA A 453 -4.11 17.54 14.86
C ALA A 453 -3.42 17.10 13.56
N GLY A 454 -3.71 17.82 12.47
CA GLY A 454 -3.08 17.56 11.17
C GLY A 454 -1.59 17.96 11.15
N PRO A 455 -0.70 17.21 10.47
CA PRO A 455 0.68 17.63 10.23
C PRO A 455 0.74 18.95 9.47
N PHE A 456 1.75 19.77 9.78
CA PHE A 456 1.99 21.03 9.07
C PHE A 456 3.46 21.47 9.16
N ARG A 457 3.81 22.43 8.32
CA ARG A 457 5.04 23.20 8.40
C ARG A 457 4.77 24.68 8.12
N THR A 458 5.67 25.56 8.55
CA THR A 458 5.59 27.01 8.26
C THR A 458 6.70 27.48 7.32
N ASP A 459 7.72 26.65 7.07
CA ASP A 459 8.77 26.91 6.10
C ASP A 459 8.29 26.74 4.65
N ARG A 460 9.02 27.34 3.71
CA ARG A 460 8.75 27.28 2.25
C ARG A 460 9.99 26.94 1.41
N TRP A 461 11.10 26.57 2.05
CA TRP A 461 12.37 26.31 1.38
C TRP A 461 12.60 24.83 1.14
#